data_AF-A0A2E7FLL3-F1
#
_entry.id   AF-A0A2E7FLL3-F1
#
_cell.length_a   1.000
_cell.length_b   1.000
_cell.length_c   1.000
_cell.angle_alpha   90.00
_cell.angle_beta   90.00
_cell.angle_gamma   90.00
#
_symmetry.space_group_name_H-M   'P 1'
#
loop_
_entity.id
_entity.type
_entity.pdbx_description
1 polymer ?
#
loop_
_entity_poly.entity_id
_entity_poly.type
_entity_poly.pdbx_seq_one_letter_code
_entity_poly.pdbx_strand_id
1 'polypeptide(L)' 'MIFHIPPEDPNVERALEPIRHILTRSFNPIRLIHFETINDEDARFSLYLEVLGARFRLHWTTSG' A
#
# COMPACT_ATOMS: atom_id res chain seq x y z
N MET A 1 6.51 3.73 4.47
CA MET A 1 6.16 2.32 4.76
C MET A 1 7.30 1.43 4.32
N ILE A 2 7.67 0.38 5.07
CA ILE A 2 8.80 -0.50 4.71
C ILE A 2 8.29 -1.94 4.48
N PHE A 3 8.69 -2.52 3.35
CA PHE A 3 8.53 -3.93 3.00
C PHE A 3 9.91 -4.60 2.99
N HIS A 4 10.03 -5.75 3.66
CA HIS A 4 11.29 -6.49 3.77
C HIS A 4 11.47 -7.61 2.73
N ILE A 5 10.57 -7.66 1.75
CA ILE A 5 10.58 -8.59 0.62
C ILE A 5 10.58 -7.76 -0.66
N PRO A 6 10.88 -8.32 -1.83
CA PRO A 6 10.65 -7.64 -3.11
C PRO A 6 9.15 -7.67 -3.51
N PRO A 7 8.71 -6.79 -4.41
CA PRO A 7 7.31 -6.73 -4.84
C PRO A 7 6.87 -7.96 -5.66
N GLU A 8 7.80 -8.66 -6.31
CA GLU A 8 7.57 -9.91 -7.04
C GLU A 8 7.59 -11.15 -6.14
N ASP A 9 7.84 -11.00 -4.84
CA ASP A 9 7.90 -12.13 -3.92
C ASP A 9 6.55 -12.88 -3.92
N PRO A 10 6.55 -14.22 -4.03
CA PRO A 10 5.31 -15.00 -3.99
C PRO A 10 4.53 -14.83 -2.67
N ASN A 11 5.17 -14.35 -1.60
CA ASN A 11 4.55 -14.07 -0.31
C ASN A 11 4.13 -12.60 -0.14
N VAL A 12 4.20 -11.77 -1.19
CA VAL A 12 3.84 -10.34 -1.11
C VAL A 12 2.43 -10.12 -0.58
N GLU A 13 1.48 -10.99 -0.93
CA GLU A 13 0.10 -10.94 -0.41
C GLU A 13 0.07 -11.00 1.12
N ARG A 14 0.89 -11.86 1.71
CA ARG A 14 0.94 -12.03 3.16
C ARG A 14 1.50 -10.79 3.85
N ALA A 15 2.42 -10.08 3.21
CA ALA A 15 2.93 -8.81 3.73
C ALA A 15 1.89 -7.67 3.63
N LEU A 16 0.90 -7.78 2.74
CA LEU A 16 -0.17 -6.79 2.56
C LEU A 16 -1.39 -7.04 3.45
N GLU A 17 -1.53 -8.21 4.06
CA GLU A 17 -2.65 -8.54 4.95
C GLU A 17 -2.90 -7.52 6.07
N PRO A 18 -1.88 -6.94 6.74
CA PRO A 18 -2.11 -5.87 7.72
C PRO A 18 -2.81 -4.65 7.12
N ILE A 19 -2.43 -4.24 5.90
CA ILE A 19 -3.06 -3.13 5.18
C ILE A 19 -4.51 -3.49 4.86
N ARG A 20 -4.73 -4.68 4.29
CA ARG A 20 -6.06 -5.19 3.97
C ARG A 20 -6.97 -5.20 5.19
N HIS A 21 -6.49 -5.74 6.31
CA HIS A 21 -7.23 -5.79 7.56
C HIS A 21 -7.67 -4.41 8.04
N ILE A 22 -6.77 -3.42 8.02
CA ILE A 22 -7.07 -2.06 8.48
C ILE A 22 -8.10 -1.36 7.56
N LEU A 23 -8.06 -1.66 6.26
CA LEU A 23 -9.00 -1.12 5.28
C LEU A 23 -10.39 -1.78 5.37
N THR A 24 -10.47 -3.06 5.75
CA THR A 24 -11.73 -3.84 5.72
C THR A 24 -12.31 -4.17 7.10
N ARG A 25 -11.68 -3.75 8.19
CA ARG A 25 -12.18 -4.03 9.55
C ARG A 25 -13.57 -3.41 9.79
N SER A 26 -14.41 -4.12 10.54
CA SER A 26 -15.79 -3.72 10.80
C SER A 26 -15.91 -2.49 11.72
N PHE A 27 -14.97 -2.32 12.65
CA PHE A 27 -14.94 -1.19 13.57
C PHE A 27 -13.93 -0.14 13.11
N ASN A 28 -14.42 1.07 12.81
CA ASN A 28 -13.64 2.22 12.37
C ASN A 28 -12.63 1.91 11.23
N PRO A 29 -13.10 1.45 10.05
CA PRO A 29 -12.23 1.16 8.91
C PRO A 29 -11.50 2.43 8.45
N ILE A 30 -10.20 2.31 8.17
CA ILE A 30 -9.47 3.37 7.47
C ILE A 30 -9.86 3.28 6.00
N ARG A 31 -10.51 4.31 5.47
CA ARG A 31 -11.03 4.27 4.08
C ARG A 31 -10.01 4.73 3.05
N LEU A 32 -8.99 5.46 3.50
CA LEU A 32 -7.96 6.06 2.68
C LEU A 32 -6.62 6.02 3.42
N ILE A 33 -5.60 5.50 2.76
CA ILE A 33 -4.22 5.56 3.23
C ILE A 33 -3.44 6.37 2.21
N HIS A 34 -2.78 7.43 2.67
CA HIS A 34 -1.84 8.21 1.87
C HIS A 34 -0.44 7.67 2.11
N PHE A 35 0.25 7.27 1.04
CA PHE A 35 1.64 6.84 1.09
C PHE A 35 2.50 7.96 0.52
N GLU A 36 3.29 8.61 1.38
CA GLU A 36 4.30 9.58 0.94
C GLU A 36 5.57 8.85 0.49
N THR A 37 5.99 7.85 1.27
CA THR A 37 7.17 7.03 0.98
C THR A 37 6.91 5.54 1.13
N ILE A 38 7.54 4.75 0.26
CA ILE A 38 7.60 3.29 0.33
C ILE A 38 9.07 2.88 0.18
N ASN A 39 9.60 2.10 1.14
CA ASN A 39 11.01 1.72 1.21
C ASN A 39 11.97 2.92 1.13
N ASP A 40 11.65 3.99 1.85
CA ASP A 40 12.39 5.26 1.88
C ASP A 40 12.46 6.03 0.55
N GLU A 41 11.78 5.55 -0.49
CA GLU A 41 11.62 6.23 -1.77
C GLU A 41 10.24 6.89 -1.87
N ASP A 42 10.14 7.95 -2.69
CA ASP A 42 8.84 8.58 -3.00
C ASP A 42 7.89 7.53 -3.58
N ALA A 43 6.72 7.41 -2.95
CA ALA A 43 5.76 6.35 -3.28
C ALA A 43 5.34 6.36 -4.75
N ARG A 44 5.38 7.51 -5.43
CA ARG A 44 5.03 7.67 -6.86
C ARG A 44 5.96 6.92 -7.80
N PHE A 45 7.18 6.63 -7.37
CA PHE A 45 8.18 5.92 -8.16
C PHE A 45 8.38 4.48 -7.69
N SER A 46 7.68 4.05 -6.64
CA SER A 46 7.86 2.72 -6.07
C SER A 46 7.14 1.65 -6.91
N LEU A 47 7.82 0.53 -7.17
CA LEU A 47 7.21 -0.66 -7.79
C LEU A 47 6.06 -1.23 -6.94
N TYR A 48 6.06 -0.98 -5.63
CA TYR A 48 4.96 -1.35 -4.75
C TYR A 48 3.66 -0.64 -5.06
N LEU A 49 3.72 0.50 -5.74
CA LEU A 49 2.55 1.27 -6.11
C LEU A 49 1.63 0.49 -7.06
N GLU A 50 2.22 -0.25 -8.01
CA GLU A 50 1.47 -1.14 -8.90
C GLU A 50 0.87 -2.32 -8.13
N VAL A 51 1.65 -2.92 -7.22
CA VAL A 51 1.18 -4.03 -6.38
C VAL A 51 -0.02 -3.59 -5.53
N LEU A 52 0.08 -2.43 -4.89
CA LEU A 52 -0.98 -1.82 -4.09
C LEU A 52 -2.18 -1.44 -4.95
N GLY A 53 -1.95 -0.87 -6.14
CA GLY A 53 -3.01 -0.45 -7.08
C GLY A 53 -3.84 -1.60 -7.64
N ALA A 54 -3.23 -2.77 -7.82
CA ALA A 54 -3.94 -3.97 -8.25
C ALA A 54 -4.85 -4.56 -7.14
N ARG A 55 -4.62 -4.21 -5.87
CA ARG A 55 -5.26 -4.86 -4.70
C ARG A 55 -6.15 -3.93 -3.90
N PHE A 56 -5.87 -2.63 -3.96
CA PHE A 56 -6.57 -1.59 -3.22
C PHE A 56 -6.94 -0.47 -4.19
N ARG A 57 -8.09 0.17 -3.95
CA ARG A 57 -8.43 1.41 -4.66
C ARG A 57 -7.51 2.52 -4.18
N LEU A 58 -6.52 2.86 -4.99
CA LEU A 58 -5.66 4.00 -4.75
C LEU A 58 -6.37 5.29 -5.19
N HIS A 59 -6.31 6.31 -4.34
CA HIS A 59 -6.72 7.66 -4.71
C HIS A 59 -5.47 8.53 -4.76
N TRP A 60 -5.25 9.18 -5.90
CA TRP A 60 -4.18 10.14 -6.07
C TRP A 60 -4.66 11.51 -5.60
N THR A 61 -3.94 12.13 -4.68
CA THR A 61 -4.09 13.55 -4.40
C THR A 61 -2.92 14.26 -5.05
N THR A 62 -3.17 14.98 -6.15
CA THR A 62 -2.21 15.96 -6.64
C THR A 62 -2.19 17.10 -5.63
N SER A 63 -1.20 17.09 -4.74
CA SER A 63 -0.85 18.27 -3.95
C SER A 63 -0.41 19.36 -4.94
N GLY A 64 -1.26 20.37 -5.10
CA GLY A 64 -0.93 21.61 -5.83
C GLY A 64 -0.18 22.59 -4.96
#